data_AF-A0A8C3XA29-F1
#
_entry.id   AF-A0A8C3XA29-F1
#
_cell.length_a   1.000
_cell.length_b   1.000
_cell.length_c   1.000
_cell.angle_alpha   90.00
_cell.angle_beta   90.00
_cell.angle_gamma   90.00
#
_symmetry.space_group_name_H-M   'P 1'
#
loop_
_entity.id
_entity.type
_entity.pdbx_description
1 polymer ?
#
loop_
_entity_poly.entity_id
_entity_poly.type
_entity_poly.pdbx_seq_one_letter_code
_entity_poly.pdbx_strand_id
1 'polypeptide(L)'
;MAARLGTRRQHLPLLKRRGVLLLKLMAVTFAALLFCEFLIYYVVIFRCNWPEVKPPADSDGGQEAPEPVLRAMFLADTHLLGALRGHWLDKLRREWQMERAFQTALWLLQPEVAFILGDVFDEGKWSSPQAWADDVGRFRRMFRHPPRVQLRAVAGNHDVSFHYQMNTYKIKRFERVFNPERLFSWKGINFVMANSMALEGDGCAICSGEEAELMEISRRLNCSREERRPRGCADGQPPPASAPVLLQHFPLYRQSDSNCSGEDTAPPGEKDVPFRERYDVLSREASQKLLWWFRPRLVLSGHTHSACEVLHGAGVLEVSVPSFSWRNRNNPSFIMGSLTPTEYALAKCYLPCEDTVLITYCVAAGALVLLTLVHVGLLTSPLRFGWNLLRKFKTT
;
A
#
# COMPACT_ATOMS: atom_id res chain seq x y z
N MET A 1 73.72 -8.68 33.85
CA MET A 1 72.34 -9.09 33.50
C MET A 1 71.57 -7.87 33.04
N ALA A 2 71.44 -7.65 31.73
CA ALA A 2 70.64 -6.56 31.17
C ALA A 2 69.30 -7.13 30.68
N ALA A 3 68.22 -6.83 31.42
CA ALA A 3 66.87 -7.23 31.06
C ALA A 3 66.33 -6.33 29.95
N ARG A 4 65.97 -6.93 28.81
CA ARG A 4 65.31 -6.30 27.67
C ARG A 4 63.92 -5.78 28.06
N LEU A 5 63.73 -4.46 28.17
CA LEU A 5 62.41 -3.83 28.06
C LEU A 5 62.16 -3.46 26.60
N GLY A 6 61.39 -4.28 25.88
CA GLY A 6 61.19 -4.07 24.45
C GLY A 6 59.95 -4.73 23.86
N THR A 7 58.76 -4.52 24.43
CA THR A 7 57.49 -5.01 23.83
C THR A 7 56.27 -4.10 24.00
N ARG A 8 56.31 -3.05 24.84
CA ARG A 8 55.10 -2.25 25.17
C ARG A 8 54.70 -1.20 24.12
N ARG A 9 55.62 -0.76 23.25
CA ARG A 9 55.40 0.38 22.33
C ARG A 9 54.79 0.01 20.96
N GLN A 10 54.94 -1.23 20.48
CA GLN A 10 54.40 -1.67 19.18
C GLN A 10 52.95 -2.18 19.26
N HIS A 11 52.47 -2.56 20.44
CA HIS A 11 51.09 -3.03 20.64
C HIS A 11 50.05 -1.89 20.60
N LEU A 12 50.37 -0.67 21.08
CA LEU A 12 49.44 0.47 21.07
C LEU A 12 49.00 0.92 19.66
N PRO A 13 49.91 1.08 18.67
CA PRO A 13 49.55 1.46 17.30
C PRO A 13 48.65 0.43 16.61
N LEU A 14 48.91 -0.87 16.82
CA LEU A 14 48.11 -1.97 16.28
C LEU A 14 46.71 -2.02 16.90
N LEU A 15 46.60 -1.83 18.22
CA LEU A 15 45.31 -1.75 18.92
C LEU A 15 44.48 -0.55 18.44
N LYS A 16 45.13 0.62 18.30
CA LYS A 16 44.49 1.85 17.80
C LYS A 16 44.04 1.70 16.34
N ARG A 17 44.83 1.05 15.49
CA ARG A 17 44.49 0.79 14.08
C ARG A 17 43.33 -0.19 13.94
N ARG A 18 43.30 -1.27 14.73
CA ARG A 18 42.19 -2.23 14.79
C ARG A 18 40.90 -1.60 15.30
N GLY A 19 40.99 -0.76 16.34
CA GLY A 19 39.84 -0.01 16.87
C GLY A 19 39.23 0.96 15.83
N VAL A 20 40.08 1.65 15.05
CA VAL A 20 39.60 2.55 13.97
C VAL A 20 38.93 1.76 12.84
N LEU A 21 39.43 0.58 12.46
CA LEU A 21 38.75 -0.28 11.48
C LEU A 21 37.39 -0.72 12.02
N LEU A 22 37.34 -1.26 13.23
CA LEU A 22 36.10 -1.73 13.84
C LEU A 22 35.05 -0.61 13.87
N LEU A 23 35.44 0.60 14.25
CA LEU A 23 34.54 1.76 14.24
C LEU A 23 34.00 2.06 12.83
N LYS A 24 34.85 2.00 11.80
CA LYS A 24 34.42 2.21 10.40
C LYS A 24 33.44 1.13 9.93
N LEU A 25 33.72 -0.14 10.24
CA LEU A 25 32.85 -1.25 9.88
C LEU A 25 31.49 -1.11 10.58
N MET A 26 31.49 -0.82 11.88
CA MET A 26 30.25 -0.56 12.63
C MET A 26 29.49 0.64 12.08
N ALA A 27 30.18 1.73 11.72
CA ALA A 27 29.55 2.92 11.16
C ALA A 27 28.88 2.63 9.80
N VAL A 28 29.55 1.90 8.90
CA VAL A 28 28.98 1.53 7.59
C VAL A 28 27.78 0.60 7.76
N THR A 29 27.89 -0.44 8.60
CA THR A 29 26.78 -1.35 8.88
C THR A 29 25.59 -0.60 9.48
N PHE A 30 25.82 0.26 10.48
CA PHE A 30 24.78 1.06 11.09
C PHE A 30 24.13 2.03 10.09
N ALA A 31 24.92 2.71 9.25
CA ALA A 31 24.41 3.62 8.23
C ALA A 31 23.54 2.88 7.20
N ALA A 32 23.97 1.70 6.75
CA ALA A 32 23.20 0.87 5.82
C ALA A 32 21.87 0.43 6.43
N LEU A 33 21.89 -0.10 7.67
CA LEU A 33 20.67 -0.49 8.39
C LEU A 33 19.74 0.71 8.61
N LEU A 34 20.26 1.83 9.10
CA LEU A 34 19.49 3.05 9.34
C LEU A 34 18.85 3.57 8.04
N PHE A 35 19.58 3.53 6.93
CA PHE A 35 19.05 3.96 5.66
C PHE A 35 17.97 3.00 5.14
N CYS A 36 18.29 1.72 4.98
CA CYS A 36 17.43 0.72 4.38
C CYS A 36 16.19 0.37 5.22
N GLU A 37 16.32 0.37 6.55
CA GLU A 37 15.21 0.00 7.44
C GLU A 37 14.36 1.18 7.91
N PHE A 38 14.82 2.41 7.72
CA PHE A 38 14.13 3.58 8.24
C PHE A 38 14.13 4.79 7.30
N LEU A 39 15.30 5.37 6.96
CA LEU A 39 15.33 6.66 6.25
C LEU A 39 14.80 6.59 4.82
N ILE A 40 14.94 5.46 4.13
CA ILE A 40 14.53 5.33 2.72
C ILE A 40 13.03 5.60 2.54
N TYR A 41 12.19 5.19 3.50
CA TYR A 41 10.75 5.45 3.46
C TYR A 41 10.45 6.95 3.51
N TYR A 42 11.15 7.71 4.35
CA TYR A 42 11.01 9.17 4.41
C TYR A 42 11.48 9.81 3.11
N VAL A 43 12.63 9.39 2.57
CA VAL A 43 13.18 9.93 1.32
C VAL A 43 12.22 9.74 0.15
N VAL A 44 11.57 8.58 0.06
CA VAL A 44 10.64 8.28 -1.02
C VAL A 44 9.29 8.98 -0.82
N ILE A 45 8.67 8.83 0.36
CA ILE A 45 7.31 9.35 0.63
C ILE A 45 7.30 10.88 0.73
N PHE A 46 8.38 11.52 1.16
CA PHE A 46 8.47 13.00 1.23
C PHE A 46 8.30 13.68 -0.13
N ARG A 47 8.49 12.95 -1.24
CA ARG A 47 8.26 13.49 -2.59
C ARG A 47 6.79 13.52 -2.99
N CYS A 48 5.92 12.88 -2.22
CA CYS A 48 4.49 12.81 -2.49
C CYS A 48 3.79 14.06 -1.94
N ASN A 49 2.93 14.67 -2.76
CA ASN A 49 2.12 15.81 -2.37
C ASN A 49 0.65 15.53 -2.64
N TRP A 50 -0.22 16.06 -1.79
CA TRP A 50 -1.66 16.01 -2.01
C TRP A 50 -2.01 16.71 -3.33
N PRO A 51 -2.78 16.08 -4.22
CA PRO A 51 -3.19 16.71 -5.46
C PRO A 51 -4.16 17.86 -5.18
N GLU A 52 -4.11 18.91 -6.00
CA GLU A 52 -5.03 20.04 -5.89
C GLU A 52 -6.34 19.73 -6.61
N VAL A 53 -7.46 19.99 -5.93
CA VAL A 53 -8.79 19.87 -6.53
C VAL A 53 -9.08 21.16 -7.28
N LYS A 54 -9.38 21.07 -8.58
CA LYS A 54 -9.76 22.24 -9.36
C LYS A 54 -11.18 22.69 -8.96
N PRO A 55 -11.43 24.00 -8.80
CA PRO A 55 -12.78 24.49 -8.58
C PRO A 55 -13.66 24.18 -9.81
N PRO A 56 -14.98 24.02 -9.64
CA PRO A 56 -15.90 23.81 -10.75
C PRO A 56 -15.82 24.96 -11.76
N ALA A 57 -15.86 24.64 -13.06
CA ALA A 57 -15.69 25.62 -14.14
C ALA A 57 -16.72 26.78 -14.13
N ASP A 58 -17.85 26.62 -13.45
CA ASP A 58 -18.94 27.60 -13.36
C ASP A 58 -18.88 28.50 -12.11
N SER A 59 -17.80 28.46 -11.33
CA SER A 59 -17.62 29.34 -10.16
C SER A 59 -17.07 30.71 -10.56
N ASP A 60 -17.83 31.43 -11.41
CA ASP A 60 -17.58 32.83 -11.73
C ASP A 60 -18.10 33.73 -10.59
N GLY A 61 -17.21 34.21 -9.73
CA GLY A 61 -17.42 35.43 -8.93
C GLY A 61 -18.14 35.34 -7.58
N GLY A 62 -18.48 34.16 -7.05
CA GLY A 62 -19.11 34.00 -5.73
C GLY A 62 -18.12 33.76 -4.58
N GLN A 63 -18.13 34.60 -3.53
CA GLN A 63 -17.43 34.40 -2.25
C GLN A 63 -18.05 33.25 -1.42
N GLU A 64 -18.10 32.03 -1.94
CA GLU A 64 -18.34 30.85 -1.10
C GLU A 64 -17.03 30.42 -0.44
N ALA A 65 -17.10 30.12 0.86
CA ALA A 65 -15.95 29.59 1.59
C ALA A 65 -15.49 28.28 0.92
N PRO A 66 -14.17 28.02 0.80
CA PRO A 66 -13.68 26.82 0.13
C PRO A 66 -14.29 25.56 0.75
N GLU A 67 -14.85 24.66 -0.07
CA GLU A 67 -15.39 23.40 0.42
C GLU A 67 -14.31 22.62 1.21
N PRO A 68 -14.66 21.99 2.35
CA PRO A 68 -13.68 21.28 3.15
C PRO A 68 -13.13 20.08 2.39
N VAL A 69 -11.88 20.18 1.94
CA VAL A 69 -11.19 19.07 1.26
C VAL A 69 -10.93 17.94 2.25
N LEU A 70 -11.32 16.73 1.88
CA LEU A 70 -10.96 15.49 2.55
C LEU A 70 -9.68 14.92 1.94
N ARG A 71 -8.67 14.68 2.78
CA ARG A 71 -7.45 13.96 2.39
C ARG A 71 -7.57 12.48 2.75
N ALA A 72 -7.68 11.62 1.74
CA ALA A 72 -7.82 10.19 1.90
C ALA A 72 -6.67 9.41 1.26
N MET A 73 -6.20 8.36 1.93
CA MET A 73 -5.29 7.37 1.36
C MET A 73 -6.05 6.10 1.01
N PHE A 74 -5.72 5.48 -0.12
CA PHE A 74 -6.27 4.21 -0.56
C PHE A 74 -5.12 3.23 -0.79
N LEU A 75 -5.11 2.16 0.00
CA LEU A 75 -4.15 1.06 -0.05
C LEU A 75 -4.90 -0.19 -0.52
N ALA A 76 -4.20 -1.15 -1.11
CA ALA A 76 -4.76 -2.45 -1.46
C ALA A 76 -3.77 -3.57 -1.16
N ASP A 77 -4.29 -4.79 -1.01
CA ASP A 77 -3.52 -6.03 -1.05
C ASP A 77 -2.30 -5.99 -0.12
N THR A 78 -2.55 -5.73 1.17
CA THR A 78 -1.47 -5.71 2.17
C THR A 78 -0.92 -7.12 2.41
N HIS A 79 -1.76 -8.16 2.24
CA HIS A 79 -1.37 -9.58 2.37
C HIS A 79 -0.52 -9.84 3.62
N LEU A 80 -1.06 -9.55 4.80
CA LEU A 80 -0.39 -9.94 6.04
C LEU A 80 -0.18 -11.45 6.06
N LEU A 81 1.08 -11.87 6.10
CA LEU A 81 1.44 -13.28 5.99
C LEU A 81 0.88 -14.05 7.19
N GLY A 82 0.16 -15.13 6.90
CA GLY A 82 -0.41 -16.00 7.92
C GLY A 82 0.60 -16.99 8.48
N ALA A 83 0.09 -17.99 9.19
CA ALA A 83 0.91 -18.99 9.89
C ALA A 83 1.13 -20.29 9.09
N LEU A 84 0.37 -20.52 8.02
CA LEU A 84 0.34 -21.79 7.28
C LEU A 84 1.39 -21.85 6.18
N ARG A 85 1.44 -20.82 5.33
CA ARG A 85 2.33 -20.72 4.15
C ARG A 85 3.36 -19.60 4.30
N GLY A 86 3.19 -18.70 5.26
CA GLY A 86 4.13 -17.62 5.52
C GLY A 86 5.47 -18.09 6.10
N HIS A 87 6.58 -17.83 5.38
CA HIS A 87 7.92 -18.05 5.91
C HIS A 87 8.30 -16.92 6.90
N TRP A 88 8.93 -17.25 8.03
CA TRP A 88 9.20 -16.27 9.11
C TRP A 88 10.05 -15.08 8.68
N LEU A 89 11.03 -15.28 7.80
CA LEU A 89 11.89 -14.19 7.30
C LEU A 89 11.14 -13.29 6.33
N ASP A 90 10.30 -13.87 5.49
CA ASP A 90 9.44 -13.13 4.56
C ASP A 90 8.47 -12.28 5.38
N LYS A 91 7.80 -12.92 6.34
CA LYS A 91 6.92 -12.27 7.31
C LYS A 91 7.59 -11.07 7.98
N LEU A 92 8.77 -11.26 8.58
CA LEU A 92 9.53 -10.18 9.20
C LEU A 92 9.79 -9.02 8.23
N ARG A 93 10.22 -9.32 6.99
CA ARG A 93 10.60 -8.30 6.02
C ARG A 93 9.41 -7.52 5.47
N ARG A 94 8.35 -8.20 5.04
CA ARG A 94 7.15 -7.57 4.45
C ARG A 94 6.38 -6.77 5.48
N GLU A 95 6.23 -7.30 6.68
CA GLU A 95 5.51 -6.61 7.76
C GLU A 95 6.27 -5.40 8.28
N TRP A 96 7.60 -5.51 8.39
CA TRP A 96 8.42 -4.34 8.69
C TRP A 96 8.26 -3.26 7.63
N GLN A 97 8.30 -3.63 6.34
CA GLN A 97 8.09 -2.67 5.26
C GLN A 97 6.73 -1.99 5.34
N MET A 98 5.65 -2.75 5.46
CA MET A 98 4.31 -2.18 5.53
C MET A 98 4.14 -1.26 6.73
N GLU A 99 4.64 -1.67 7.91
CA GLU A 99 4.60 -0.81 9.10
C GLU A 99 5.38 0.48 8.87
N ARG A 100 6.63 0.40 8.39
CA ARG A 100 7.45 1.59 8.15
C ARG A 100 6.83 2.51 7.11
N ALA A 101 6.32 1.97 6.01
CA ALA A 101 5.64 2.73 4.96
C ALA A 101 4.40 3.44 5.49
N PHE A 102 3.49 2.71 6.15
CA PHE A 102 2.24 3.27 6.66
C PHE A 102 2.48 4.32 7.75
N GLN A 103 3.34 4.03 8.73
CA GLN A 103 3.67 4.99 9.79
C GLN A 103 4.34 6.26 9.25
N THR A 104 5.21 6.13 8.25
CA THR A 104 5.87 7.28 7.61
C THR A 104 4.87 8.10 6.79
N ALA A 105 3.97 7.44 6.05
CA ALA A 105 2.91 8.12 5.30
C ALA A 105 1.95 8.88 6.23
N LEU A 106 1.52 8.27 7.35
CA LEU A 106 0.70 8.97 8.34
C LEU A 106 1.40 10.19 8.93
N TRP A 107 2.71 10.08 9.20
CA TRP A 107 3.51 11.16 9.76
C TRP A 107 3.67 12.34 8.80
N LEU A 108 4.05 12.06 7.55
CA LEU A 108 4.37 13.09 6.56
C LEU A 108 3.13 13.66 5.88
N LEU A 109 2.16 12.81 5.51
CA LEU A 109 1.03 13.20 4.68
C LEU A 109 -0.20 13.57 5.52
N GLN A 110 -0.30 13.09 6.75
CA GLN A 110 -1.39 13.38 7.69
C GLN A 110 -2.80 13.25 7.04
N PRO A 111 -3.15 12.08 6.47
CA PRO A 111 -4.48 11.87 5.93
C PRO A 111 -5.53 11.91 7.06
N GLU A 112 -6.79 12.16 6.70
CA GLU A 112 -7.90 12.06 7.63
C GLU A 112 -8.56 10.68 7.59
N VAL A 113 -8.50 10.02 6.44
CA VAL A 113 -9.06 8.68 6.24
C VAL A 113 -8.06 7.82 5.47
N ALA A 114 -7.93 6.57 5.86
CA ALA A 114 -7.22 5.54 5.12
C ALA A 114 -8.18 4.38 4.83
N PHE A 115 -8.22 3.95 3.58
CA PHE A 115 -8.99 2.80 3.13
C PHE A 115 -8.04 1.66 2.73
N ILE A 116 -8.38 0.42 3.07
CA ILE A 116 -7.72 -0.79 2.58
C ILE A 116 -8.70 -1.57 1.70
N LEU A 117 -8.36 -1.73 0.43
CA LEU A 117 -9.22 -2.28 -0.62
C LEU A 117 -9.12 -3.81 -0.72
N GLY A 118 -9.32 -4.49 0.41
CA GLY A 118 -9.31 -5.94 0.51
C GLY A 118 -7.93 -6.56 0.63
N ASP A 119 -7.94 -7.88 0.79
CA ASP A 119 -6.79 -8.74 1.02
C ASP A 119 -5.87 -8.18 2.10
N VAL A 120 -6.50 -7.85 3.24
CA VAL A 120 -5.78 -7.40 4.42
C VAL A 120 -4.85 -8.51 4.90
N PHE A 121 -5.40 -9.72 5.00
CA PHE A 121 -4.70 -10.93 5.42
C PHE A 121 -4.51 -11.88 4.24
N ASP A 122 -3.32 -12.48 4.12
CA ASP A 122 -3.04 -13.43 3.04
C ASP A 122 -3.73 -14.79 3.24
N GLU A 123 -3.90 -15.20 4.49
CA GLU A 123 -4.43 -16.53 4.82
C GLU A 123 -5.76 -16.47 5.57
N GLY A 124 -6.39 -15.30 5.67
CA GLY A 124 -7.63 -15.11 6.42
C GLY A 124 -8.61 -16.25 6.15
N LYS A 125 -8.89 -16.54 4.88
CA LYS A 125 -9.72 -17.65 4.36
C LYS A 125 -9.46 -19.04 4.95
N TRP A 126 -8.24 -19.31 5.42
CA TRP A 126 -7.79 -20.58 5.98
C TRP A 126 -7.43 -20.50 7.47
N SER A 127 -7.34 -19.30 8.05
CA SER A 127 -6.90 -19.11 9.43
C SER A 127 -7.86 -19.75 10.44
N SER A 128 -7.28 -20.47 11.41
CA SER A 128 -7.96 -20.88 12.64
C SER A 128 -8.36 -19.65 13.48
N PRO A 129 -9.27 -19.78 14.45
CA PRO A 129 -9.65 -18.65 15.32
C PRO A 129 -8.46 -17.99 16.04
N GLN A 130 -7.48 -18.80 16.49
CA GLN A 130 -6.28 -18.31 17.15
C GLN A 130 -5.35 -17.58 16.17
N ALA A 131 -5.05 -18.19 15.01
CA ALA A 131 -4.22 -17.57 13.99
C ALA A 131 -4.82 -16.24 13.51
N TRP A 132 -6.14 -16.20 13.30
CA TRP A 132 -6.87 -14.97 12.99
C TRP A 132 -6.68 -13.89 14.06
N ALA A 133 -6.82 -14.24 15.34
CA ALA A 133 -6.63 -13.27 16.44
C ALA A 133 -5.19 -12.73 16.49
N ASP A 134 -4.19 -13.59 16.26
CA ASP A 134 -2.78 -13.21 16.20
C ASP A 134 -2.49 -12.28 15.01
N ASP A 135 -3.05 -12.58 13.85
CA ASP A 135 -2.95 -11.78 12.63
C ASP A 135 -3.60 -10.40 12.83
N VAL A 136 -4.80 -10.35 13.43
CA VAL A 136 -5.48 -9.10 13.79
C VAL A 136 -4.66 -8.28 14.79
N GLY A 137 -4.04 -8.95 15.77
CA GLY A 137 -3.15 -8.30 16.73
C GLY A 137 -1.95 -7.64 16.06
N ARG A 138 -1.34 -8.30 15.07
CA ARG A 138 -0.25 -7.74 14.25
C ARG A 138 -0.75 -6.59 13.38
N PHE A 139 -1.88 -6.76 12.69
CA PHE A 139 -2.51 -5.71 11.91
C PHE A 139 -2.69 -4.42 12.71
N ARG A 140 -3.30 -4.50 13.89
CA ARG A 140 -3.54 -3.34 14.77
C ARG A 140 -2.24 -2.64 15.20
N ARG A 141 -1.14 -3.37 15.36
CA ARG A 141 0.17 -2.78 15.69
C ARG A 141 0.81 -2.07 14.51
N MET A 142 0.76 -2.66 13.32
CA MET A 142 1.40 -2.12 12.11
C MET A 142 0.63 -0.92 11.55
N PHE A 143 -0.70 -1.04 11.49
CA PHE A 143 -1.60 0.00 11.02
C PHE A 143 -2.16 0.87 12.15
N ARG A 144 -1.40 1.02 13.24
CA ARG A 144 -1.75 1.93 14.34
C ARG A 144 -1.85 3.35 13.81
N HIS A 145 -2.84 4.09 14.28
CA HIS A 145 -3.12 5.44 13.83
C HIS A 145 -3.72 6.26 14.98
N PRO A 146 -3.56 7.60 14.98
CA PRO A 146 -4.16 8.43 16.01
C PRO A 146 -5.70 8.47 15.85
N PRO A 147 -6.47 8.74 16.91
CA PRO A 147 -7.94 8.69 16.86
C PRO A 147 -8.62 9.60 15.82
N ARG A 148 -7.91 10.65 15.39
CA ARG A 148 -8.39 11.57 14.35
C ARG A 148 -8.41 10.97 12.94
N VAL A 149 -7.66 9.89 12.71
CA VAL A 149 -7.60 9.20 11.42
C VAL A 149 -8.60 8.06 11.44
N GLN A 150 -9.48 7.99 10.44
CA GLN A 150 -10.36 6.83 10.26
C GLN A 150 -9.66 5.79 9.40
N LEU A 151 -9.60 4.55 9.88
CA LEU A 151 -9.20 3.40 9.05
C LEU A 151 -10.45 2.58 8.70
N ARG A 152 -10.63 2.28 7.42
CA ARG A 152 -11.73 1.46 6.89
C ARG A 152 -11.17 0.41 5.94
N ALA A 153 -11.79 -0.76 5.89
CA ALA A 153 -11.36 -1.82 5.00
C ALA A 153 -12.58 -2.52 4.38
N VAL A 154 -12.47 -2.85 3.09
CA VAL A 154 -13.40 -3.78 2.43
C VAL A 154 -12.80 -5.17 2.47
N ALA A 155 -13.63 -6.21 2.37
CA ALA A 155 -13.15 -7.59 2.37
C ALA A 155 -12.61 -7.96 0.98
N GLY A 156 -11.50 -8.71 0.96
CA GLY A 156 -11.03 -9.40 -0.25
C GLY A 156 -11.17 -10.93 -0.19
N ASN A 157 -10.79 -11.61 -1.27
CA ASN A 157 -10.92 -13.06 -1.38
C ASN A 157 -9.94 -13.81 -0.46
N HIS A 158 -8.79 -13.23 -0.09
CA HIS A 158 -7.92 -13.81 0.93
C HIS A 158 -8.45 -13.63 2.35
N ASP A 159 -9.30 -12.64 2.61
CA ASP A 159 -9.91 -12.43 3.92
C ASP A 159 -11.08 -13.39 4.19
N VAL A 160 -12.02 -13.46 3.23
CA VAL A 160 -13.31 -14.16 3.40
C VAL A 160 -13.53 -15.34 2.45
N SER A 161 -12.54 -15.66 1.60
CA SER A 161 -12.61 -16.63 0.49
C SER A 161 -13.33 -16.12 -0.76
N PHE A 162 -13.06 -16.77 -1.89
CA PHE A 162 -13.88 -16.68 -3.09
C PHE A 162 -15.28 -17.22 -2.82
N HIS A 163 -16.26 -16.79 -3.63
CA HIS A 163 -17.69 -17.10 -3.50
C HIS A 163 -18.01 -18.52 -3.01
N TYR A 164 -17.59 -19.57 -3.72
CA TYR A 164 -17.93 -20.96 -3.39
C TYR A 164 -17.35 -21.50 -2.06
N GLN A 165 -16.38 -20.80 -1.47
CA GLN A 165 -15.77 -21.14 -0.18
C GLN A 165 -16.04 -20.09 0.90
N MET A 166 -16.71 -19.00 0.53
CA MET A 166 -17.13 -17.94 1.43
C MET A 166 -18.27 -18.43 2.32
N ASN A 167 -18.31 -17.96 3.56
CA ASN A 167 -19.39 -18.27 4.48
C ASN A 167 -19.59 -17.18 5.53
N THR A 168 -20.74 -17.22 6.19
CA THR A 168 -21.15 -16.25 7.21
C THR A 168 -20.16 -16.13 8.37
N TYR A 169 -19.49 -17.21 8.76
CA TYR A 169 -18.49 -17.15 9.83
C TYR A 169 -17.29 -16.28 9.42
N LYS A 170 -16.75 -16.49 8.22
CA LYS A 170 -15.60 -15.73 7.70
C LYS A 170 -15.92 -14.25 7.50
N ILE A 171 -17.11 -13.95 6.97
CA ILE A 171 -17.60 -12.57 6.80
C ILE A 171 -17.76 -11.90 8.17
N LYS A 172 -18.53 -12.51 9.09
CA LYS A 172 -18.80 -11.90 10.40
C LYS A 172 -17.54 -11.66 11.23
N ARG A 173 -16.54 -12.55 11.18
CA ARG A 173 -15.28 -12.29 11.91
C ARG A 173 -14.49 -11.13 11.30
N PHE A 174 -14.52 -10.93 9.99
CA PHE A 174 -13.91 -9.78 9.32
C PHE A 174 -14.65 -8.50 9.75
N GLU A 175 -15.98 -8.52 9.68
CA GLU A 175 -16.83 -7.38 10.07
C GLU A 175 -16.66 -6.99 11.54
N ARG A 176 -16.44 -7.94 12.45
CA ARG A 176 -16.12 -7.62 13.86
C ARG A 176 -14.81 -6.87 14.05
N VAL A 177 -13.86 -7.01 13.12
CA VAL A 177 -12.55 -6.35 13.21
C VAL A 177 -12.59 -4.96 12.57
N PHE A 178 -13.20 -4.86 11.39
CA PHE A 178 -13.14 -3.65 10.56
C PHE A 178 -14.41 -2.81 10.60
N ASN A 179 -15.53 -3.37 11.09
CA ASN A 179 -16.86 -2.76 11.08
C ASN A 179 -17.15 -2.02 9.76
N PRO A 180 -17.17 -2.71 8.61
CA PRO A 180 -17.31 -2.07 7.32
C PRO A 180 -18.75 -1.55 7.17
N GLU A 181 -19.00 -0.32 7.63
CA GLU A 181 -20.23 0.41 7.34
C GLU A 181 -20.40 0.50 5.82
N ARG A 182 -21.34 -0.24 5.22
CA ARG A 182 -21.51 -0.27 3.76
C ARG A 182 -21.68 1.11 3.13
N LEU A 183 -22.24 2.07 3.88
CA LEU A 183 -22.25 3.49 3.54
C LEU A 183 -21.53 4.28 4.63
N PHE A 184 -20.39 4.88 4.29
CA PHE A 184 -19.63 5.77 5.16
C PHE A 184 -19.68 7.20 4.59
N SER A 185 -20.13 8.17 5.38
CA SER A 185 -20.20 9.57 4.98
C SER A 185 -19.25 10.42 5.82
N TRP A 186 -18.41 11.22 5.16
CA TRP A 186 -17.44 12.09 5.84
C TRP A 186 -17.21 13.37 5.05
N LYS A 187 -17.21 14.54 5.71
CA LYS A 187 -17.08 15.86 5.06
C LYS A 187 -18.01 16.05 3.84
N GLY A 188 -19.26 15.58 3.94
CA GLY A 188 -20.23 15.68 2.85
C GLY A 188 -20.00 14.71 1.67
N ILE A 189 -19.04 13.80 1.77
CA ILE A 189 -18.73 12.79 0.75
C ILE A 189 -19.28 11.44 1.17
N ASN A 190 -19.94 10.74 0.24
CA ASN A 190 -20.40 9.38 0.43
C ASN A 190 -19.39 8.37 -0.12
N PHE A 191 -19.09 7.34 0.67
CA PHE A 191 -18.30 6.18 0.28
C PHE A 191 -19.18 4.93 0.40
N VAL A 192 -19.31 4.18 -0.69
CA VAL A 192 -20.02 2.89 -0.70
C VAL A 192 -18.97 1.79 -0.71
N MET A 193 -18.98 0.94 0.32
CA MET A 193 -18.02 -0.14 0.51
C MET A 193 -18.69 -1.49 0.23
N ALA A 194 -18.49 -2.03 -0.96
CA ALA A 194 -19.15 -3.27 -1.41
C ALA A 194 -18.28 -4.51 -1.12
N ASN A 195 -18.91 -5.58 -0.64
CA ASN A 195 -18.27 -6.89 -0.57
C ASN A 195 -18.37 -7.58 -1.94
N SER A 196 -17.37 -7.35 -2.78
CA SER A 196 -17.33 -7.91 -4.15
C SER A 196 -17.40 -9.44 -4.20
N MET A 197 -17.07 -10.16 -3.12
CA MET A 197 -17.07 -11.63 -3.08
C MET A 197 -18.51 -12.17 -2.99
N ALA A 198 -19.45 -11.30 -2.60
CA ALA A 198 -20.88 -11.58 -2.54
C ALA A 198 -21.63 -11.09 -3.79
N LEU A 199 -20.93 -10.65 -4.85
CA LEU A 199 -21.51 -10.17 -6.11
C LEU A 199 -21.36 -11.20 -7.24
N GLU A 200 -21.49 -12.50 -6.93
CA GLU A 200 -21.45 -13.58 -7.92
C GLU A 200 -22.60 -13.50 -8.95
N GLY A 201 -23.77 -13.05 -8.51
CA GLY A 201 -24.98 -12.96 -9.33
C GLY A 201 -25.77 -14.27 -9.47
N ASP A 202 -25.51 -15.27 -8.61
CA ASP A 202 -26.20 -16.58 -8.61
C ASP A 202 -27.40 -16.66 -7.65
N GLY A 203 -27.71 -15.57 -6.94
CA GLY A 203 -28.83 -15.51 -5.99
C GLY A 203 -28.59 -16.25 -4.67
N CYS A 204 -27.35 -16.58 -4.31
CA CYS A 204 -27.04 -17.19 -3.02
C CYS A 204 -27.57 -16.33 -1.85
N ALA A 205 -27.79 -16.92 -0.66
CA ALA A 205 -28.35 -16.19 0.48
C ALA A 205 -27.48 -14.99 0.92
N ILE A 206 -26.15 -15.15 0.92
CA ILE A 206 -25.20 -14.06 1.23
C ILE A 206 -25.24 -13.00 0.12
N CYS A 207 -25.29 -13.43 -1.14
CA CYS A 207 -25.28 -12.59 -2.32
C CYS A 207 -26.53 -11.72 -2.43
N SER A 208 -27.69 -12.34 -2.23
CA SER A 208 -28.99 -11.67 -2.19
C SER A 208 -29.05 -10.67 -1.02
N GLY A 209 -28.43 -11.00 0.12
CA GLY A 209 -28.31 -10.08 1.25
C GLY A 209 -27.48 -8.85 0.91
N GLU A 210 -26.30 -9.03 0.31
CA GLU A 210 -25.43 -7.93 -0.12
C GLU A 210 -26.12 -7.06 -1.20
N GLU A 211 -26.70 -7.68 -2.24
CA GLU A 211 -27.42 -6.93 -3.28
C GLU A 211 -28.61 -6.14 -2.71
N ALA A 212 -29.37 -6.72 -1.79
CA ALA A 212 -30.49 -6.02 -1.15
C ALA A 212 -30.03 -4.83 -0.31
N GLU A 213 -28.93 -4.97 0.45
CA GLU A 213 -28.37 -3.87 1.24
C GLU A 213 -27.84 -2.75 0.34
N LEU A 214 -27.10 -3.09 -0.72
CA LEU A 214 -26.61 -2.12 -1.71
C LEU A 214 -27.75 -1.41 -2.43
N MET A 215 -28.81 -2.12 -2.78
CA MET A 215 -30.00 -1.53 -3.40
C MET A 215 -30.71 -0.53 -2.47
N GLU A 216 -30.81 -0.85 -1.17
CA GLU A 216 -31.36 0.07 -0.17
C GLU A 216 -30.47 1.32 0.00
N ILE A 217 -29.15 1.16 0.01
CA ILE A 217 -28.21 2.30 0.03
C ILE A 217 -28.37 3.17 -1.21
N SER A 218 -28.47 2.57 -2.41
CA SER A 218 -28.73 3.27 -3.67
C SER A 218 -30.00 4.11 -3.58
N ARG A 219 -31.09 3.53 -3.07
CA ARG A 219 -32.36 4.23 -2.87
C ARG A 219 -32.20 5.44 -1.93
N ARG A 220 -31.50 5.26 -0.80
CA ARG A 220 -31.21 6.35 0.15
C ARG A 220 -30.38 7.47 -0.47
N LEU A 221 -29.36 7.13 -1.27
CA LEU A 221 -28.54 8.12 -1.98
C LEU A 221 -29.34 8.87 -3.04
N ASN A 222 -30.17 8.18 -3.83
CA ASN A 222 -31.04 8.82 -4.82
C ASN A 222 -32.03 9.79 -4.17
N CYS A 223 -32.59 9.44 -3.00
CA CYS A 223 -33.44 10.33 -2.22
C CYS A 223 -32.78 11.66 -1.82
N SER A 224 -31.46 11.70 -1.70
CA SER A 224 -30.70 12.92 -1.36
C SER A 224 -30.23 13.72 -2.58
N ARG A 225 -30.11 13.08 -3.75
CA ARG A 225 -29.49 13.66 -4.95
C ARG A 225 -30.49 14.18 -5.98
N GLU A 226 -31.73 13.70 -5.95
CA GLU A 226 -32.75 14.09 -6.93
C GLU A 226 -33.53 15.32 -6.46
N GLU A 227 -33.66 16.32 -7.34
CA GLU A 227 -34.38 17.57 -7.07
C GLU A 227 -35.84 17.36 -6.64
N ARG A 228 -36.47 16.30 -7.16
CA ARG A 228 -37.80 15.86 -6.75
C ARG A 228 -37.65 14.58 -5.93
N ARG A 229 -37.85 14.68 -4.61
CA ARG A 229 -37.80 13.54 -3.68
C ARG A 229 -38.68 12.39 -4.21
N PRO A 230 -38.10 11.23 -4.57
CA PRO A 230 -38.87 10.09 -5.05
C PRO A 230 -39.94 9.64 -4.05
N ARG A 231 -41.06 9.10 -4.54
CA ARG A 231 -42.07 8.48 -3.67
C ARG A 231 -41.43 7.29 -2.94
N GLY A 232 -41.56 7.25 -1.61
CA GLY A 232 -41.03 6.16 -0.76
C GLY A 232 -39.72 6.46 -0.04
N CYS A 233 -39.14 7.66 -0.15
CA CYS A 233 -38.01 8.08 0.69
C CYS A 233 -38.41 8.14 2.17
N ALA A 234 -37.67 7.43 3.03
CA ALA A 234 -37.93 7.41 4.46
C ALA A 234 -37.65 8.79 5.11
N ASP A 235 -38.28 9.08 6.25
CA ASP A 235 -38.17 10.36 6.98
C ASP A 235 -36.94 10.46 7.91
N GLY A 236 -35.96 9.57 7.75
CA GLY A 236 -34.69 9.64 8.45
C GLY A 236 -33.77 10.74 7.91
N GLN A 237 -32.68 11.03 8.63
CA GLN A 237 -31.67 11.97 8.16
C GLN A 237 -31.07 11.46 6.84
N PRO A 238 -31.19 12.21 5.73
CA PRO A 238 -30.67 11.78 4.44
C PRO A 238 -29.14 11.81 4.45
N PRO A 239 -28.48 10.93 3.68
CA PRO A 239 -27.05 11.06 3.43
C PRO A 239 -26.77 12.39 2.70
N PRO A 240 -25.52 12.88 2.73
CA PRO A 240 -25.09 14.02 1.92
C PRO A 240 -25.52 13.87 0.46
N ALA A 241 -25.88 14.96 -0.20
CA ALA A 241 -26.27 14.99 -1.61
C ALA A 241 -25.07 14.91 -2.56
N SER A 242 -24.14 13.98 -2.33
CA SER A 242 -22.95 13.76 -3.16
C SER A 242 -23.00 12.43 -3.89
N ALA A 243 -22.53 12.41 -5.15
CA ALA A 243 -22.32 11.18 -5.89
C ALA A 243 -21.24 10.34 -5.17
N PRO A 244 -21.48 9.05 -4.92
CA PRO A 244 -20.61 8.28 -4.06
C PRO A 244 -19.28 7.94 -4.76
N VAL A 245 -18.26 7.70 -3.94
CA VAL A 245 -17.07 6.96 -4.32
C VAL A 245 -17.32 5.48 -3.99
N LEU A 246 -17.22 4.61 -4.99
CA LEU A 246 -17.40 3.17 -4.80
C LEU A 246 -16.06 2.52 -4.48
N LEU A 247 -16.00 1.79 -3.37
CA LEU A 247 -14.82 1.09 -2.88
C LEU A 247 -15.12 -0.40 -2.81
N GLN A 248 -14.28 -1.21 -3.43
CA GLN A 248 -14.42 -2.66 -3.45
C GLN A 248 -13.06 -3.33 -3.64
N HIS A 249 -13.03 -4.66 -3.59
CA HIS A 249 -11.78 -5.40 -3.83
C HIS A 249 -11.64 -5.83 -5.29
N PHE A 250 -12.59 -6.59 -5.84
CA PHE A 250 -12.52 -6.96 -7.27
C PHE A 250 -12.80 -5.75 -8.16
N PRO A 251 -12.02 -5.53 -9.23
CA PRO A 251 -12.33 -4.50 -10.21
C PRO A 251 -13.67 -4.72 -10.89
N LEU A 252 -14.23 -3.65 -11.45
CA LEU A 252 -15.34 -3.79 -12.40
C LEU A 252 -14.88 -4.58 -13.63
N TYR A 253 -15.85 -5.12 -14.35
CA TYR A 253 -15.60 -5.91 -15.54
C TYR A 253 -14.77 -5.14 -16.57
N ARG A 254 -13.61 -5.72 -16.92
CA ARG A 254 -12.79 -5.37 -18.07
C ARG A 254 -12.16 -6.65 -18.64
N GLN A 255 -11.80 -6.65 -19.92
CA GLN A 255 -11.30 -7.86 -20.59
C GLN A 255 -9.92 -8.28 -20.09
N SER A 256 -9.03 -7.31 -19.85
CA SER A 256 -7.67 -7.52 -19.32
C SER A 256 -7.09 -6.16 -18.91
N ASP A 257 -5.82 -6.17 -18.48
CA ASP A 257 -5.04 -4.97 -18.17
C ASP A 257 -4.23 -4.44 -19.38
N SER A 258 -4.55 -4.88 -20.61
CA SER A 258 -3.76 -4.59 -21.82
C SER A 258 -3.60 -3.09 -22.10
N ASN A 259 -4.67 -2.34 -21.85
CA ASN A 259 -4.77 -0.89 -22.04
C ASN A 259 -4.23 -0.06 -20.86
N CYS A 260 -3.85 -0.70 -19.75
CA CYS A 260 -3.27 0.01 -18.62
C CYS A 260 -1.86 0.49 -18.97
N SER A 261 -1.50 1.68 -18.47
CA SER A 261 -0.18 2.28 -18.66
C SER A 261 0.38 2.84 -17.34
N GLY A 262 1.70 2.92 -17.23
CA GLY A 262 2.40 3.34 -16.02
C GLY A 262 3.54 2.40 -15.61
N GLU A 263 4.32 2.78 -14.61
CA GLU A 263 5.47 2.01 -14.13
C GLU A 263 5.08 0.78 -13.30
N ASP A 264 3.89 0.82 -12.70
CA ASP A 264 3.36 -0.21 -11.79
C ASP A 264 2.12 -0.93 -12.34
N THR A 265 1.94 -0.90 -13.66
CA THR A 265 0.98 -1.79 -14.34
C THR A 265 1.47 -3.23 -14.32
N ALA A 266 0.57 -4.15 -14.66
CA ALA A 266 0.94 -5.54 -14.88
C ALA A 266 2.03 -5.63 -15.99
N PRO A 267 3.01 -6.55 -15.87
CA PRO A 267 4.01 -6.79 -16.90
C PRO A 267 3.38 -7.15 -18.25
N PRO A 268 4.06 -6.91 -19.40
CA PRO A 268 3.50 -7.18 -20.73
C PRO A 268 2.93 -8.60 -20.91
N GLY A 269 3.57 -9.63 -20.33
CA GLY A 269 3.10 -11.01 -20.43
C GLY A 269 1.86 -11.34 -19.58
N GLU A 270 1.56 -10.52 -18.58
CA GLU A 270 0.42 -10.71 -17.66
C GLU A 270 -0.75 -9.80 -18.03
N LYS A 271 -0.48 -8.56 -18.45
CA LYS A 271 -1.52 -7.57 -18.73
C LYS A 271 -2.42 -7.94 -19.91
N ASP A 272 -1.90 -8.70 -20.87
CA ASP A 272 -2.64 -9.13 -22.06
C ASP A 272 -3.43 -10.43 -21.81
N VAL A 273 -3.26 -11.07 -20.63
CA VAL A 273 -4.02 -12.26 -20.26
C VAL A 273 -5.48 -11.88 -20.00
N PRO A 274 -6.46 -12.52 -20.68
CA PRO A 274 -7.86 -12.23 -20.44
C PRO A 274 -8.27 -12.58 -19.02
N PHE A 275 -8.96 -11.65 -18.36
CA PHE A 275 -9.52 -11.85 -17.03
C PHE A 275 -10.72 -12.78 -17.06
N ARG A 276 -10.79 -13.62 -16.03
CA ARG A 276 -11.94 -14.46 -15.72
C ARG A 276 -12.91 -13.69 -14.83
N GLU A 277 -14.14 -13.55 -15.31
CA GLU A 277 -15.24 -13.01 -14.52
C GLU A 277 -15.46 -13.82 -13.23
N ARG A 278 -15.83 -13.10 -12.17
CA ARG A 278 -16.10 -13.62 -10.82
C ARG A 278 -14.88 -14.23 -10.13
N TYR A 279 -13.70 -14.00 -10.70
CA TYR A 279 -12.43 -14.42 -10.14
C TYR A 279 -11.43 -13.27 -10.14
N ASP A 280 -11.05 -12.77 -11.33
CA ASP A 280 -10.10 -11.66 -11.49
C ASP A 280 -10.82 -10.30 -11.47
N VAL A 281 -12.08 -10.28 -11.90
CA VAL A 281 -12.96 -9.09 -11.96
C VAL A 281 -14.40 -9.47 -11.63
N LEU A 282 -15.23 -8.50 -11.29
CA LEU A 282 -16.68 -8.72 -11.21
C LEU A 282 -17.27 -9.13 -12.58
N SER A 283 -18.42 -9.80 -12.56
CA SER A 283 -19.13 -10.07 -13.81
C SER A 283 -19.59 -8.78 -14.49
N ARG A 284 -19.82 -8.86 -15.80
CA ARG A 284 -20.39 -7.74 -16.56
C ARG A 284 -21.73 -7.29 -15.96
N GLU A 285 -22.58 -8.22 -15.55
CA GLU A 285 -23.89 -7.91 -14.97
C GLU A 285 -23.75 -7.21 -13.61
N ALA A 286 -22.90 -7.72 -12.72
CA ALA A 286 -22.67 -7.12 -11.41
C ALA A 286 -22.08 -5.70 -11.55
N SER A 287 -21.14 -5.53 -12.48
CA SER A 287 -20.52 -4.24 -12.76
C SER A 287 -21.55 -3.21 -13.27
N GLN A 288 -22.43 -3.63 -14.18
CA GLN A 288 -23.50 -2.77 -14.69
C GLN A 288 -24.52 -2.41 -13.60
N LYS A 289 -24.89 -3.36 -12.72
CA LYS A 289 -25.77 -3.10 -11.57
C LYS A 289 -25.18 -2.01 -10.67
N LEU A 290 -23.90 -2.12 -10.27
CA LEU A 290 -23.25 -1.15 -9.39
C LEU A 290 -23.19 0.25 -10.03
N LEU A 291 -22.80 0.33 -11.30
CA LEU A 291 -22.75 1.61 -12.03
C LEU A 291 -24.15 2.24 -12.15
N TRP A 292 -25.18 1.43 -12.39
CA TRP A 292 -26.55 1.90 -12.51
C TRP A 292 -27.14 2.34 -11.16
N TRP A 293 -26.98 1.52 -10.12
CA TRP A 293 -27.48 1.80 -8.78
C TRP A 293 -26.86 3.06 -8.18
N PHE A 294 -25.55 3.24 -8.31
CA PHE A 294 -24.87 4.30 -7.59
C PHE A 294 -24.57 5.54 -8.42
N ARG A 295 -24.45 5.42 -9.75
CA ARG A 295 -23.88 6.47 -10.61
C ARG A 295 -22.66 7.11 -9.93
N PRO A 296 -21.65 6.29 -9.57
CA PRO A 296 -20.53 6.76 -8.78
C PRO A 296 -19.68 7.73 -9.59
N ARG A 297 -19.00 8.66 -8.92
CA ARG A 297 -18.06 9.59 -9.58
C ARG A 297 -16.64 9.06 -9.69
N LEU A 298 -16.32 8.06 -8.88
CA LEU A 298 -15.03 7.39 -8.81
C LEU A 298 -15.24 5.97 -8.28
N VAL A 299 -14.51 5.01 -8.85
CA VAL A 299 -14.42 3.64 -8.37
C VAL A 299 -12.98 3.34 -8.02
N LEU A 300 -12.74 2.75 -6.86
CA LEU A 300 -11.42 2.29 -6.43
C LEU A 300 -11.49 0.80 -6.08
N SER A 301 -10.64 0.01 -6.71
CA SER A 301 -10.54 -1.44 -6.55
C SER A 301 -9.12 -1.88 -6.19
N GLY A 302 -8.91 -3.16 -5.88
CA GLY A 302 -7.59 -3.77 -5.62
C GLY A 302 -7.41 -5.04 -6.44
N HIS A 303 -7.01 -6.13 -5.78
CA HIS A 303 -7.00 -7.53 -6.27
C HIS A 303 -5.97 -7.89 -7.34
N THR A 304 -5.80 -7.09 -8.39
CA THR A 304 -4.84 -7.43 -9.48
C THR A 304 -3.39 -7.19 -9.06
N HIS A 305 -3.17 -6.62 -7.87
CA HIS A 305 -1.90 -6.10 -7.35
C HIS A 305 -1.26 -5.01 -8.20
N SER A 306 -1.84 -4.71 -9.37
CA SER A 306 -1.30 -3.87 -10.44
C SER A 306 -2.13 -2.61 -10.63
N ALA A 307 -1.45 -1.50 -10.91
CA ALA A 307 -2.16 -0.26 -11.16
C ALA A 307 -2.85 -0.33 -12.52
N CYS A 308 -4.12 0.08 -12.56
CA CYS A 308 -4.81 0.30 -13.81
C CYS A 308 -5.84 1.42 -13.66
N GLU A 309 -6.01 2.20 -14.72
CA GLU A 309 -7.03 3.23 -14.82
C GLU A 309 -7.93 2.90 -16.01
N VAL A 310 -9.24 2.81 -15.77
CA VAL A 310 -10.22 2.44 -16.80
C VAL A 310 -11.42 3.36 -16.69
N LEU A 311 -11.94 3.80 -17.84
CA LEU A 311 -13.18 4.57 -17.92
C LEU A 311 -14.35 3.63 -18.22
N HIS A 312 -15.38 3.68 -17.37
CA HIS A 312 -16.60 2.89 -17.51
C HIS A 312 -17.81 3.77 -17.86
N GLY A 313 -18.70 3.23 -18.70
CA GLY A 313 -20.00 3.85 -18.99
C GLY A 313 -19.89 5.31 -19.43
N ALA A 314 -20.53 6.22 -18.68
CA ALA A 314 -20.56 7.66 -18.95
C ALA A 314 -19.26 8.40 -18.53
N GLY A 315 -18.10 7.73 -18.61
CA GLY A 315 -16.81 8.32 -18.24
C GLY A 315 -16.46 8.22 -16.75
N VAL A 316 -17.03 7.27 -16.01
CA VAL A 316 -16.68 7.02 -14.61
C VAL A 316 -15.29 6.40 -14.55
N LEU A 317 -14.35 7.06 -13.87
CA LEU A 317 -13.01 6.52 -13.65
C LEU A 317 -13.05 5.41 -12.60
N GLU A 318 -12.50 4.25 -12.96
CA GLU A 318 -12.04 3.22 -12.04
C GLU A 318 -10.52 3.26 -11.94
N VAL A 319 -9.99 3.23 -10.72
CA VAL A 319 -8.57 3.04 -10.43
C VAL A 319 -8.40 1.75 -9.63
N SER A 320 -7.75 0.75 -10.23
CA SER A 320 -7.25 -0.41 -9.49
C SER A 320 -5.96 0.00 -8.77
N VAL A 321 -6.03 0.01 -7.44
CA VAL A 321 -4.95 0.38 -6.55
C VAL A 321 -3.96 -0.79 -6.49
N PRO A 322 -2.67 -0.56 -6.75
CA PRO A 322 -1.67 -1.62 -6.69
C PRO A 322 -1.42 -2.06 -5.24
N SER A 323 -0.79 -3.23 -5.11
CA SER A 323 -0.44 -3.77 -3.79
C SER A 323 0.50 -2.84 -3.02
N PHE A 324 0.22 -2.71 -1.72
CA PHE A 324 1.04 -1.98 -0.76
C PHE A 324 2.25 -2.79 -0.26
N SER A 325 2.35 -4.07 -0.61
CA SER A 325 3.31 -5.02 -0.06
C SER A 325 4.37 -5.42 -1.08
N TRP A 326 5.63 -5.47 -0.64
CA TRP A 326 6.70 -6.03 -1.48
C TRP A 326 6.48 -7.50 -1.87
N ARG A 327 5.60 -8.21 -1.15
CA ARG A 327 5.34 -9.63 -1.42
C ARG A 327 4.75 -9.85 -2.81
N ASN A 328 3.96 -8.88 -3.27
CA ASN A 328 3.20 -8.95 -4.51
C ASN A 328 3.92 -8.21 -5.64
N ARG A 329 4.78 -7.22 -5.32
CA ARG A 329 5.51 -6.44 -6.32
C ARG A 329 6.74 -5.71 -5.79
N ASN A 330 7.71 -5.45 -6.66
CA ASN A 330 8.93 -4.72 -6.31
C ASN A 330 8.68 -3.23 -5.96
N ASN A 331 7.76 -2.56 -6.66
CA ASN A 331 7.47 -1.12 -6.56
C ASN A 331 6.06 -0.82 -5.99
N PRO A 332 5.76 -1.18 -4.73
CA PRO A 332 4.44 -0.97 -4.16
C PRO A 332 4.11 0.52 -4.05
N SER A 333 2.82 0.84 -4.07
CA SER A 333 2.36 2.24 -4.00
C SER A 333 0.96 2.32 -3.36
N PHE A 334 0.49 3.53 -3.11
CA PHE A 334 -0.87 3.81 -2.69
C PHE A 334 -1.40 5.05 -3.41
N ILE A 335 -2.72 5.22 -3.44
CA ILE A 335 -3.35 6.39 -4.03
C ILE A 335 -3.69 7.41 -2.94
N MET A 336 -3.36 8.67 -3.19
CA MET A 336 -3.77 9.83 -2.41
C MET A 336 -4.93 10.51 -3.14
N GLY A 337 -6.02 10.77 -2.44
CA GLY A 337 -7.15 11.53 -2.94
C GLY A 337 -7.38 12.80 -2.14
N SER A 338 -7.50 13.92 -2.83
CA SER A 338 -8.11 15.14 -2.32
C SER A 338 -9.54 15.18 -2.83
N LEU A 339 -10.52 15.10 -1.95
CA LEU A 339 -11.93 14.96 -2.32
C LEU A 339 -12.76 16.09 -1.73
N THR A 340 -13.67 16.67 -2.52
CA THR A 340 -14.81 17.47 -2.04
C THR A 340 -16.11 16.71 -2.33
N PRO A 341 -17.29 17.18 -1.88
CA PRO A 341 -18.57 16.54 -2.22
C PRO A 341 -18.82 16.38 -3.74
N THR A 342 -18.25 17.27 -4.56
CA THR A 342 -18.48 17.35 -6.00
C THR A 342 -17.26 16.86 -6.79
N GLU A 343 -16.06 17.36 -6.48
CA GLU A 343 -14.84 17.14 -7.24
C GLU A 343 -13.83 16.24 -6.51
N TYR A 344 -12.86 15.72 -7.26
CA TYR A 344 -11.72 15.00 -6.69
C TYR A 344 -10.46 15.16 -7.54
N ALA A 345 -9.32 14.98 -6.91
CA ALA A 345 -8.05 14.82 -7.58
C ALA A 345 -7.27 13.65 -6.95
N LEU A 346 -6.63 12.84 -7.78
CA LEU A 346 -5.85 11.68 -7.36
C LEU A 346 -4.38 11.88 -7.70
N ALA A 347 -3.51 11.37 -6.83
CA ALA A 347 -2.08 11.26 -7.09
C ALA A 347 -1.57 9.94 -6.51
N LYS A 348 -0.64 9.31 -7.22
CA LYS A 348 0.01 8.08 -6.76
C LYS A 348 1.25 8.40 -5.95
N CYS A 349 1.44 7.68 -4.84
CA CYS A 349 2.65 7.77 -4.03
C CYS A 349 3.35 6.39 -3.97
N TYR A 350 4.52 6.30 -4.59
CA TYR A 350 5.35 5.10 -4.56
C TYR A 350 6.00 4.90 -3.19
N LEU A 351 6.22 3.65 -2.84
CA LEU A 351 7.05 3.22 -1.72
C LEU A 351 8.44 2.82 -2.25
N PRO A 352 9.46 2.69 -1.38
CA PRO A 352 10.77 2.24 -1.81
C PRO A 352 10.70 0.89 -2.53
N CYS A 353 11.45 0.71 -3.62
CA CYS A 353 11.55 -0.59 -4.27
C CYS A 353 12.36 -1.58 -3.43
N GLU A 354 11.97 -2.85 -3.39
CA GLU A 354 12.72 -3.88 -2.68
C GLU A 354 14.14 -4.01 -3.24
N ASP A 355 14.28 -4.06 -4.56
CA ASP A 355 15.58 -4.19 -5.23
C ASP A 355 16.52 -3.04 -4.86
N THR A 356 16.02 -1.81 -4.74
CA THR A 356 16.83 -0.66 -4.30
C THR A 356 17.40 -0.90 -2.90
N VAL A 357 16.61 -1.48 -2.00
CA VAL A 357 17.08 -1.82 -0.65
C VAL A 357 18.10 -2.96 -0.70
N LEU A 358 17.83 -4.02 -1.45
CA LEU A 358 18.75 -5.16 -1.59
C LEU A 358 20.08 -4.75 -2.23
N ILE A 359 20.05 -3.97 -3.31
CA ILE A 359 21.24 -3.41 -3.96
C ILE A 359 22.02 -2.54 -2.98
N THR A 360 21.36 -1.69 -2.20
CA THR A 360 22.02 -0.85 -1.19
C THR A 360 22.73 -1.71 -0.14
N TYR A 361 22.12 -2.80 0.31
CA TYR A 361 22.77 -3.77 1.19
C TYR A 361 23.97 -4.46 0.54
N CYS A 362 23.88 -4.87 -0.72
CA CYS A 362 24.99 -5.46 -1.47
C CYS A 362 26.16 -4.48 -1.62
N VAL A 363 25.89 -3.21 -1.92
CA VAL A 363 26.90 -2.15 -2.01
C VAL A 363 27.58 -1.93 -0.65
N ALA A 364 26.81 -1.88 0.43
CA ALA A 364 27.36 -1.76 1.79
C ALA A 364 28.24 -2.97 2.16
N ALA A 365 27.81 -4.19 1.83
CA ALA A 365 28.61 -5.40 2.04
C ALA A 365 29.93 -5.36 1.26
N GLY A 366 29.89 -4.94 -0.02
CA GLY A 366 31.09 -4.73 -0.83
C GLY A 366 32.04 -3.68 -0.22
N ALA A 367 31.51 -2.58 0.30
CA ALA A 367 32.30 -1.56 1.00
C ALA A 367 32.97 -2.11 2.28
N LEU A 368 32.27 -2.94 3.06
CA LEU A 368 32.82 -3.60 4.25
C LEU A 368 33.98 -4.55 3.89
N VAL A 369 33.82 -5.34 2.81
CA VAL A 369 34.88 -6.22 2.30
C VAL A 369 36.09 -5.39 1.86
N LEU A 370 35.88 -4.32 1.09
CA LEU A 370 36.94 -3.43 0.63
C LEU A 370 37.71 -2.81 1.80
N LEU A 371 37.00 -2.28 2.79
CA LEU A 371 37.61 -1.69 4.00
C LEU A 371 38.46 -2.72 4.75
N THR A 372 38.02 -3.97 4.81
CA THR A 372 38.75 -5.07 5.44
C THR A 372 40.01 -5.44 4.65
N LEU A 373 39.91 -5.58 3.32
CA LEU A 373 41.05 -5.90 2.45
C LEU A 373 42.12 -4.80 2.46
N VAL A 374 41.71 -3.53 2.44
CA VAL A 374 42.62 -2.38 2.57
C VAL A 374 43.33 -2.39 3.93
N HIS A 375 42.62 -2.76 5.00
CA HIS A 375 43.21 -2.81 6.33
C HIS A 375 44.22 -3.95 6.50
N VAL A 376 43.93 -5.14 5.96
CA VAL A 376 44.81 -6.31 5.98
C VAL A 376 46.00 -6.15 5.01
N GLY A 377 45.97 -5.14 4.14
CA GLY A 377 47.07 -4.83 3.21
C GLY A 377 47.10 -5.73 1.97
N LEU A 378 46.01 -6.46 1.71
CA LEU A 378 45.83 -7.31 0.53
C LEU A 378 45.56 -6.49 -0.74
N LEU A 379 45.08 -5.25 -0.59
CA LEU A 379 45.14 -4.23 -1.63
C LEU A 379 46.42 -3.42 -1.42
N THR A 380 47.50 -3.85 -2.08
CA THR A 380 48.71 -3.04 -2.16
C THR A 380 48.34 -1.71 -2.82
N SER A 381 48.52 -0.60 -2.09
CA SER A 381 48.41 0.73 -2.68
C SER A 381 49.37 0.77 -3.89
N PRO A 382 48.90 1.08 -5.11
CA PRO A 382 49.76 1.14 -6.30
C PRO A 382 50.93 2.14 -6.12
N LEU A 383 50.79 3.08 -5.17
CA LEU A 383 51.83 4.04 -4.80
C LEU A 383 53.05 3.40 -4.11
N ARG A 384 52.93 2.21 -3.49
CA ARG A 384 54.09 1.52 -2.90
C ARG A 384 54.93 0.74 -3.91
N PHE A 385 54.35 0.36 -5.05
CA PHE A 385 55.10 -0.34 -6.11
C PHE A 385 55.96 0.64 -6.93
N GLY A 386 55.45 1.83 -7.22
CA GLY A 386 56.20 2.88 -7.94
C GLY A 386 57.42 3.40 -7.18
N TRP A 387 57.35 3.52 -5.85
CA TRP A 387 58.49 4.00 -5.05
C TRP A 387 59.65 2.98 -4.98
N ASN A 388 59.34 1.68 -5.01
CA ASN A 388 60.37 0.63 -5.02
C ASN A 388 61.06 0.48 -6.39
N LEU A 389 60.39 0.83 -7.48
CA LEU A 389 60.99 0.91 -8.81
C LEU A 389 61.92 2.14 -8.96
N LEU A 390 61.51 3.30 -8.46
CA LEU A 390 62.34 4.51 -8.49
C LEU A 390 63.61 4.44 -7.61
N ARG A 391 63.61 3.57 -6.59
CA ARG A 391 64.78 3.37 -5.74
C ARG A 391 65.83 2.44 -6.37
N LYS A 392 65.45 1.60 -7.34
CA LYS A 392 66.40 0.78 -8.13
C LYS A 392 67.14 1.56 -9.22
N PHE A 393 66.60 2.69 -9.67
CA PHE A 393 67.24 3.54 -10.70
C PHE A 393 68.16 4.64 -10.13
N LYS A 394 68.34 4.72 -8.81
CA LYS A 394 69.23 5.71 -8.14
C LYS A 394 70.56 5.12 -7.66
N THR A 395 70.88 3.90 -8.06
CA THR A 395 72.16 3.21 -7.74
C THR A 395 72.80 2.65 -9.00
N THR A 396 73.08 3.54 -9.95
CA THR A 396 74.05 3.34 -11.04
C THR A 396 74.82 4.63 -11.23
#